data_AF-A0A383CQ21-F1
#
_entry.id   AF-A0A383CQ21-F1
#
_cell.length_a   1.000
_cell.length_b   1.000
_cell.length_c   1.000
_cell.angle_alpha   90.00
_cell.angle_beta   90.00
_cell.angle_gamma   90.00
#
_symmetry.space_group_name_H-M   'P 1'
#
loop_
_entity.id
_entity.type
_entity.pdbx_description
1 polymer ?
#
loop_
_entity_poly.entity_id
_entity_poly.type
_entity_poly.pdbx_seq_one_letter_code
_entity_poly.pdbx_strand_id
1 'polypeptide(L)'
;MKKSYSIIQGLVFFCILYCGAGLYVSPGIQIGFNSNQGFFYGYQISVGVFSSSMEAGIPVGFVPAISTGVKKYHKTKNRETYTDLQLTYSMFHTPNLGIPAGIGFGKINKENLSSYRIKTFFWLYSNYCFDFELENKSYNITAIPTLPISSAALKDF
;
A
#
# COMPACT_ATOMS: atom_id res chain seq x y z
N MET A 1 4.02 1.63 -21.62
CA MET A 1 3.45 2.96 -21.25
C MET A 1 1.92 3.02 -21.27
N LYS A 2 1.20 2.48 -22.27
CA LYS A 2 -0.29 2.59 -22.35
C LYS A 2 -1.09 1.99 -21.17
N LYS A 3 -0.60 0.91 -20.52
CA LYS A 3 -1.34 0.19 -19.45
C LYS A 3 -1.46 0.99 -18.14
N SER A 4 -0.46 1.80 -17.79
CA SER A 4 -0.44 2.58 -16.55
C SER A 4 -1.45 3.74 -16.56
N TYR A 5 -1.68 4.33 -17.73
CA TYR A 5 -2.69 5.38 -17.90
C TYR A 5 -4.10 4.87 -17.64
N SER A 6 -4.41 3.65 -18.08
CA SER A 6 -5.75 3.04 -17.90
C SER A 6 -6.10 2.81 -16.42
N ILE A 7 -5.10 2.47 -15.58
CA ILE A 7 -5.32 2.23 -14.16
C ILE A 7 -5.50 3.54 -13.39
N ILE A 8 -4.69 4.55 -13.69
CA ILE A 8 -4.84 5.90 -13.11
C ILE A 8 -6.19 6.51 -13.53
N GLN A 9 -6.57 6.36 -14.80
CA GLN A 9 -7.89 6.77 -15.30
C GLN A 9 -9.03 6.02 -14.59
N GLY A 10 -8.86 4.73 -14.28
CA GLY A 10 -9.82 3.96 -13.49
C GLY A 10 -9.97 4.49 -12.06
N LEU A 11 -8.87 4.84 -11.39
CA LEU A 11 -8.89 5.47 -10.06
C LEU A 11 -9.55 6.85 -10.10
N VAL A 12 -9.24 7.66 -11.11
CA VAL A 12 -9.86 8.98 -11.32
C VAL A 12 -11.35 8.85 -11.62
N PHE A 13 -11.75 7.88 -12.45
CA PHE A 13 -13.16 7.60 -12.74
C PHE A 13 -13.92 7.14 -11.48
N PHE A 14 -13.29 6.30 -10.64
CA PHE A 14 -13.85 5.93 -9.34
C PHE A 14 -14.02 7.14 -8.41
N CYS A 15 -13.07 8.09 -8.40
CA CYS A 15 -13.20 9.35 -7.66
C CYS A 15 -14.36 10.21 -8.18
N ILE A 16 -14.58 10.25 -9.50
CA ILE A 16 -15.68 11.02 -10.11
C ILE A 16 -17.05 10.39 -9.79
N LEU A 17 -17.14 9.06 -9.74
CA LEU A 17 -18.38 8.34 -9.40
C LEU A 17 -18.79 8.50 -7.93
N TYR A 18 -17.82 8.67 -7.02
CA TYR A 18 -18.08 8.86 -5.59
C TYR A 18 -17.87 10.33 -5.20
N CYS A 19 -18.93 11.13 -5.32
CA CYS A 19 -18.98 12.50 -4.80
C CYS A 19 -18.55 12.50 -3.31
N GLY A 20 -17.51 13.27 -2.96
CA GLY A 20 -16.93 13.28 -1.60
C GLY A 20 -15.67 12.40 -1.41
N ALA A 21 -15.07 11.92 -2.50
CA ALA A 21 -13.78 11.22 -2.48
C ALA A 21 -12.58 12.18 -2.63
N GLY A 22 -11.53 11.94 -1.85
CA GLY A 22 -10.23 12.60 -1.94
C GLY A 22 -9.11 11.64 -2.36
N LEU A 23 -8.00 12.19 -2.84
CA LEU A 23 -6.79 11.44 -3.17
C LEU A 23 -5.77 11.56 -2.04
N TYR A 24 -5.03 10.49 -1.78
CA TYR A 24 -3.86 10.56 -0.91
C TYR A 24 -2.64 9.92 -1.57
N VAL A 25 -1.48 10.44 -1.19
CA VAL A 25 -0.17 9.84 -1.48
C VAL A 25 0.48 9.51 -0.15
N SER A 26 1.03 8.31 -0.01
CA SER A 26 1.65 7.82 1.21
C SER A 26 3.04 7.25 0.89
N PRO A 27 4.11 8.07 0.97
CA PRO A 27 5.46 7.55 1.02
C PRO A 27 5.68 6.72 2.29
N GLY A 28 6.58 5.74 2.21
CA GLY A 28 7.01 4.95 3.34
C GLY A 28 8.41 4.37 3.16
N ILE A 29 9.13 4.24 4.27
CA ILE A 29 10.43 3.55 4.32
C ILE A 29 10.16 2.13 4.80
N GLN A 30 10.83 1.14 4.23
CA GLN A 30 10.63 -0.27 4.56
C GLN A 30 11.86 -0.84 5.25
N ILE A 31 11.60 -1.60 6.30
CA ILE A 31 12.55 -2.56 6.85
C ILE A 31 11.83 -3.88 7.04
N GLY A 32 12.48 -4.98 6.66
CA GLY A 32 11.85 -6.28 6.78
C GLY A 32 12.81 -7.43 6.63
N PHE A 33 12.24 -8.62 6.69
CA PHE A 33 12.93 -9.89 6.58
C PHE A 33 12.19 -10.79 5.59
N ASN A 34 12.94 -11.38 4.67
CA ASN A 34 12.45 -12.43 3.78
C ASN A 34 12.97 -13.80 4.23
N SER A 35 12.10 -14.81 4.20
CA SER A 35 12.43 -16.18 4.61
C SER A 35 13.62 -16.79 3.85
N ASN A 36 13.85 -16.38 2.60
CA ASN A 36 14.88 -16.97 1.73
C ASN A 36 16.10 -16.05 1.57
N GLN A 37 15.90 -14.73 1.52
CA GLN A 37 16.95 -13.73 1.21
C GLN A 37 17.43 -12.95 2.44
N GLY A 38 16.77 -13.12 3.59
CA GLY A 38 17.10 -12.44 4.85
C GLY A 38 16.65 -10.98 4.88
N PHE A 39 17.36 -10.17 5.68
CA PHE A 39 17.02 -8.76 5.89
C PHE A 39 17.03 -7.94 4.59
N PHE A 40 16.07 -7.03 4.48
CA PHE A 40 16.00 -6.04 3.41
C PHE A 40 15.58 -4.67 3.94
N TYR A 41 15.90 -3.65 3.15
CA TYR A 41 15.41 -2.29 3.32
C TYR A 41 14.87 -1.78 1.98
N GLY A 42 14.02 -0.77 2.03
CA GLY A 42 13.35 -0.31 0.82
C GLY A 42 12.53 0.95 0.98
N TYR A 43 11.79 1.28 -0.08
CA TYR A 43 10.89 2.42 -0.11
C TYR A 43 9.58 2.01 -0.79
N GLN A 44 8.46 2.51 -0.27
CA GLN A 44 7.12 2.34 -0.81
C GLN A 44 6.53 3.72 -1.13
N ILE A 45 5.76 3.80 -2.21
CA ILE A 45 4.80 4.88 -2.40
C ILE A 45 3.44 4.27 -2.71
N SER A 46 2.42 4.73 -1.99
CA SER A 46 1.04 4.32 -2.19
C SER A 46 0.21 5.52 -2.63
N VAL A 47 -0.65 5.33 -3.61
CA VAL A 47 -1.64 6.32 -4.05
C VAL A 47 -3.01 5.69 -3.91
N GLY A 48 -3.91 6.33 -3.19
CA GLY A 48 -5.24 5.79 -2.96
C GLY A 48 -6.33 6.84 -2.93
N VAL A 49 -7.55 6.32 -2.88
CA VAL A 49 -8.77 7.12 -2.84
C VAL A 49 -9.41 6.88 -1.48
N PHE A 50 -9.81 7.95 -0.81
CA PHE A 50 -10.55 7.87 0.45
C PHE A 50 -11.89 8.59 0.30
N SER A 51 -12.95 8.10 0.95
CA SER A 51 -14.21 8.82 1.08
C SER A 51 -14.26 9.45 2.46
N SER A 52 -14.38 10.77 2.54
CA SER A 52 -14.62 11.46 3.82
C SER A 52 -16.12 11.54 4.08
N SER A 53 -16.60 11.08 5.24
CA SER A 53 -17.92 11.53 5.70
C SER A 53 -17.82 13.01 6.08
N MET A 54 -18.80 13.82 5.65
CA MET A 54 -18.85 15.27 5.92
C MET A 54 -18.82 15.60 7.43
N GLU A 55 -19.11 14.65 8.30
CA GLU A 55 -19.24 14.87 9.75
C GLU A 55 -17.96 14.56 10.57
N ALA A 56 -16.97 13.84 10.02
CA ALA A 56 -15.85 13.35 10.85
C ALA A 56 -14.44 13.62 10.31
N GLY A 57 -14.26 14.06 9.05
CA GLY A 57 -12.91 14.29 8.48
C GLY A 57 -12.03 13.03 8.39
N ILE A 58 -12.58 11.84 8.64
CA ILE A 58 -11.89 10.56 8.66
C ILE A 58 -12.40 9.68 7.50
N PRO A 59 -11.53 8.91 6.81
CA PRO A 59 -11.96 7.93 5.82
C PRO A 59 -12.88 6.87 6.43
N VAL A 60 -14.11 6.77 5.94
CA VAL A 60 -15.06 5.72 6.35
C VAL A 60 -15.11 4.64 5.27
N GLY A 61 -14.93 3.38 5.68
CA GLY A 61 -15.09 2.21 4.81
C GLY A 61 -13.81 1.74 4.13
N PHE A 62 -13.96 1.20 2.91
CA PHE A 62 -12.85 0.64 2.14
C PHE A 62 -12.07 1.72 1.39
N VAL A 63 -10.76 1.71 1.56
CA VAL A 63 -9.81 2.66 0.98
C VAL A 63 -8.96 1.90 -0.05
N PRO A 64 -9.32 1.94 -1.34
CA PRO A 64 -8.51 1.32 -2.39
C PRO A 64 -7.23 2.13 -2.63
N ALA A 65 -6.14 1.43 -2.90
CA ALA A 65 -4.85 2.03 -3.20
C ALA A 65 -4.03 1.18 -4.16
N ILE A 66 -3.11 1.84 -4.86
CA ILE A 66 -2.02 1.19 -5.59
C ILE A 66 -0.74 1.52 -4.88
N SER A 67 0.07 0.50 -4.63
CA SER A 67 1.33 0.66 -3.94
C SER A 67 2.45 0.11 -4.78
N THR A 68 3.48 0.91 -5.04
CA THR A 68 4.71 0.42 -5.65
C THR A 68 5.88 0.59 -4.71
N GLY A 69 6.85 -0.30 -4.79
CA GLY A 69 8.01 -0.24 -3.93
C GLY A 69 9.22 -0.96 -4.50
N VAL A 70 10.35 -0.70 -3.84
CA VAL A 70 11.64 -1.27 -4.14
C VAL A 70 12.21 -1.86 -2.86
N LYS A 71 12.67 -3.11 -2.92
CA LYS A 71 13.39 -3.79 -1.83
C LYS A 71 14.83 -4.05 -2.27
N LYS A 72 15.78 -3.85 -1.35
CA LYS A 72 17.18 -4.26 -1.52
C LYS A 72 17.57 -5.17 -0.36
N TYR A 73 18.02 -6.36 -0.69
CA TYR A 73 18.39 -7.38 0.29
C TYR A 73 19.83 -7.21 0.75
N HIS A 74 20.05 -7.32 2.06
CA HIS A 74 21.37 -7.09 2.62
C HIS A 74 22.36 -8.20 2.25
N LYS A 75 21.93 -9.47 2.30
CA LYS A 75 22.80 -10.63 2.06
C LYS A 75 23.09 -10.83 0.56
N THR A 76 22.05 -10.95 -0.25
CA THR A 76 22.17 -11.23 -1.69
C THR A 76 22.54 -10.01 -2.52
N LYS A 77 22.36 -8.79 -1.97
CA LYS A 77 22.45 -7.51 -2.69
C LYS A 77 21.46 -7.34 -3.84
N ASN A 78 20.57 -8.31 -4.04
CA ASN A 78 19.54 -8.27 -5.06
C ASN A 78 18.57 -7.11 -4.81
N ARG A 79 18.04 -6.60 -5.92
CA ARG A 79 17.00 -5.58 -5.93
C ARG A 79 15.73 -6.16 -6.55
N GLU A 80 14.61 -5.92 -5.90
CA GLU A 80 13.30 -6.33 -6.39
C GLU A 80 12.38 -5.11 -6.39
N THR A 81 11.50 -5.05 -7.37
CA THR A 81 10.41 -4.06 -7.40
C THR A 81 9.08 -4.78 -7.28
N TYR A 82 8.05 -4.08 -6.80
CA TYR A 82 6.72 -4.64 -6.75
C TYR A 82 5.66 -3.57 -7.00
N THR A 83 4.48 -4.05 -7.40
CA THR A 83 3.27 -3.24 -7.48
C THR A 83 2.10 -4.06 -6.93
N ASP A 84 1.35 -3.47 -6.00
CA ASP A 84 0.16 -4.05 -5.39
C ASP A 84 -1.07 -3.20 -5.69
N LEU A 85 -2.19 -3.88 -5.92
CA LEU A 85 -3.52 -3.34 -5.65
C LEU A 85 -3.87 -3.67 -4.20
N GLN A 86 -4.22 -2.67 -3.41
CA GLN A 86 -4.47 -2.80 -1.97
C GLN A 86 -5.86 -2.27 -1.63
N LEU A 87 -6.47 -2.87 -0.63
CA LEU A 87 -7.71 -2.43 -0.03
C LEU A 87 -7.53 -2.39 1.48
N THR A 88 -7.67 -1.21 2.07
CA THR A 88 -7.64 -1.03 3.53
C THR A 88 -9.05 -0.84 4.03
N TYR A 89 -9.42 -1.51 5.11
CA TYR A 89 -10.66 -1.24 5.83
C TYR A 89 -10.35 -0.36 7.03
N SER A 90 -10.93 0.85 7.02
CA SER A 90 -10.74 1.87 8.03
C SER A 90 -11.83 1.73 9.11
N MET A 91 -11.51 1.09 10.24
CA MET A 91 -12.40 0.97 11.41
C MET A 91 -12.24 2.17 12.35
N PHE A 92 -12.58 3.39 11.91
CA PHE A 92 -12.54 4.56 12.81
C PHE A 92 -13.91 5.00 13.33
N HIS A 93 -14.97 4.22 13.13
CA HIS A 93 -16.32 4.67 13.53
C HIS A 93 -16.72 4.32 14.97
N THR A 94 -15.84 3.72 15.77
CA THR A 94 -16.12 3.43 17.18
C THR A 94 -15.00 3.97 18.08
N PRO A 95 -15.31 4.65 19.20
CA PRO A 95 -14.32 5.14 20.17
C PRO A 95 -13.49 4.02 20.83
N ASN A 96 -13.85 2.75 20.60
CA ASN A 96 -13.18 1.57 21.11
C ASN A 96 -12.62 0.72 19.96
N LEU A 97 -11.36 0.99 19.62
CA LEU A 97 -10.35 0.05 19.11
C LEU A 97 -10.69 -0.76 17.83
N GLY A 98 -10.53 -0.13 16.67
CA GLY A 98 -10.26 -0.84 15.41
C GLY A 98 -8.85 -0.54 14.91
N ILE A 99 -7.98 -1.55 14.82
CA ILE A 99 -6.69 -1.40 14.12
C ILE A 99 -6.98 -1.48 12.62
N PRO A 100 -6.72 -0.43 11.81
CA PRO A 100 -6.95 -0.49 10.38
C PRO A 100 -6.19 -1.67 9.77
N ALA A 101 -6.88 -2.49 8.99
CA ALA A 101 -6.31 -3.69 8.39
C ALA A 101 -6.64 -3.74 6.90
N GLY A 102 -5.79 -4.40 6.13
CA GLY A 102 -5.93 -4.45 4.70
C GLY A 102 -5.33 -5.69 4.07
N ILE A 103 -5.75 -5.91 2.83
CA ILE A 103 -5.26 -6.96 1.95
C ILE A 103 -4.75 -6.32 0.66
N GLY A 104 -3.78 -6.96 0.03
CA GLY A 104 -3.29 -6.57 -1.28
C GLY A 104 -2.91 -7.77 -2.11
N PHE A 105 -3.03 -7.59 -3.42
CA PHE A 105 -2.58 -8.54 -4.43
C PHE A 105 -1.62 -7.81 -5.34
N GLY A 106 -0.46 -8.42 -5.56
CA GLY A 106 0.60 -7.74 -6.27
C GLY A 106 1.47 -8.64 -7.10
N LYS A 107 2.36 -7.99 -7.83
CA LYS A 107 3.38 -8.64 -8.65
C LYS A 107 4.75 -8.12 -8.24
N ILE A 108 5.64 -9.04 -7.91
CA ILE A 108 7.07 -8.82 -7.69
C ILE A 108 7.77 -9.00 -9.04
N ASN A 109 8.69 -8.09 -9.35
CA ASN A 109 9.58 -8.18 -10.49
C ASN A 109 11.03 -8.19 -9.99
N LYS A 110 11.73 -9.25 -10.36
CA LYS A 110 13.17 -9.48 -10.22
C LYS A 110 13.74 -9.45 -11.64
N GLU A 111 15.03 -9.18 -11.82
CA GLU A 111 15.64 -8.88 -13.13
C GLU A 111 15.06 -9.67 -14.33
N ASN A 112 14.99 -11.00 -14.22
CA ASN A 112 14.46 -11.88 -15.27
C ASN A 112 13.23 -12.70 -14.85
N LEU A 113 12.70 -12.48 -13.64
CA LEU A 113 11.64 -13.31 -13.07
C LEU A 113 10.55 -12.43 -12.49
N SER A 114 9.31 -12.86 -12.64
CA SER A 114 8.18 -12.21 -12.00
C SER A 114 7.31 -13.21 -11.27
N SER A 115 6.73 -12.76 -10.17
CA SER A 115 6.10 -13.62 -9.19
C SER A 115 4.92 -12.89 -8.58
N TYR A 116 3.82 -13.59 -8.35
CA TYR A 116 2.65 -13.00 -7.72
C TYR A 116 2.74 -13.08 -6.21
N ARG A 117 2.12 -12.12 -5.53
CA ARG A 117 2.09 -12.11 -4.08
C ARG A 117 0.73 -11.73 -3.51
N ILE A 118 0.47 -12.27 -2.34
CA ILE A 118 -0.65 -11.88 -1.48
C ILE A 118 -0.05 -11.16 -0.28
N LYS A 119 -0.60 -9.99 0.04
CA LYS A 119 -0.15 -9.13 1.13
C LYS A 119 -1.31 -8.94 2.10
N THR A 120 -1.03 -9.01 3.39
CA THR A 120 -1.93 -8.54 4.44
C THR A 120 -1.17 -7.55 5.31
N PHE A 121 -1.87 -6.58 5.87
CA PHE A 121 -1.24 -5.59 6.71
C PHE A 121 -2.21 -5.01 7.72
N PHE A 122 -1.66 -4.47 8.80
CA PHE A 122 -2.40 -3.69 9.76
C PHE A 122 -1.60 -2.45 10.17
N TRP A 123 -2.30 -1.42 10.62
CA TRP A 123 -1.70 -0.14 10.99
C TRP A 123 -1.76 0.05 12.50
N LEU A 124 -0.60 0.00 13.16
CA LEU A 124 -0.44 0.26 14.59
C LEU A 124 0.87 1.04 14.82
N TYR A 125 0.83 2.38 14.81
CA TYR A 125 2.01 3.28 14.79
C TYR A 125 2.94 3.13 13.57
N SER A 126 2.86 2.02 12.86
CA SER A 126 3.52 1.70 11.60
C SER A 126 2.63 0.72 10.82
N ASN A 127 2.86 0.59 9.52
CA ASN A 127 2.19 -0.43 8.71
C ASN A 127 2.99 -1.74 8.80
N TYR A 128 2.48 -2.71 9.56
CA TYR A 128 3.08 -4.04 9.65
C TYR A 128 2.47 -4.94 8.59
N CYS A 129 3.33 -5.52 7.75
CA CYS A 129 2.95 -6.32 6.60
C CYS A 129 3.44 -7.75 6.73
N PHE A 130 2.58 -8.68 6.32
CA PHE A 130 2.98 -10.01 5.91
C PHE A 130 2.69 -10.15 4.41
N ASP A 131 3.68 -10.49 3.60
CA ASP A 131 3.47 -10.79 2.18
C ASP A 131 4.06 -12.16 1.79
N PHE A 132 3.28 -12.96 1.06
CA PHE A 132 3.64 -14.30 0.60
C PHE A 132 3.77 -14.31 -0.92
N GLU A 133 4.92 -14.75 -1.39
CA GLU A 133 5.28 -14.90 -2.80
C GLU A 133 4.92 -16.33 -3.26
N LEU A 134 4.04 -16.45 -4.27
CA LEU A 134 3.43 -17.73 -4.65
C LEU A 134 4.45 -18.69 -5.29
N GLU A 135 5.24 -18.21 -6.25
CA GLU A 135 6.13 -19.06 -7.05
C GLU A 135 7.35 -19.54 -6.24
N ASN A 136 7.96 -18.63 -5.48
CA ASN A 136 9.12 -18.94 -4.63
C ASN A 136 8.75 -19.49 -3.25
N LYS A 137 7.46 -19.51 -2.91
CA LYS A 137 6.92 -19.89 -1.59
C LYS A 137 7.65 -19.19 -0.44
N SER A 138 8.05 -17.94 -0.66
CA SER A 138 8.79 -17.13 0.30
C SER A 138 7.85 -16.15 0.99
N TYR A 139 8.12 -15.81 2.24
CA TYR A 139 7.35 -14.81 2.95
C TYR A 139 8.22 -13.65 3.42
N ASN A 140 7.60 -12.49 3.51
CA ASN A 140 8.18 -11.26 4.02
C ASN A 140 7.40 -10.80 5.25
N ILE A 141 8.13 -10.41 6.29
CA ILE A 141 7.59 -9.64 7.42
C ILE A 141 8.22 -8.25 7.35
N THR A 142 7.41 -7.21 7.29
CA THR A 142 7.89 -5.84 7.01
C THR A 142 7.23 -4.84 7.95
N ALA A 143 7.98 -3.86 8.41
CA ALA A 143 7.46 -2.63 8.98
C ALA A 143 7.65 -1.50 7.97
N ILE A 144 6.58 -0.75 7.72
CA ILE A 144 6.56 0.36 6.78
C ILE A 144 5.98 1.58 7.50
N PRO A 145 6.78 2.38 8.22
CA PRO A 145 6.36 3.70 8.63
C PRO A 145 5.97 4.52 7.40
N THR A 146 4.72 4.97 7.39
CA THR A 146 4.12 5.73 6.28
C THR A 146 3.67 7.10 6.75
N LEU A 147 3.75 8.08 5.85
CA LEU A 147 3.22 9.43 6.08
C LEU A 147 2.17 9.75 5.01
N PRO A 148 0.88 9.44 5.23
CA PRO A 148 -0.17 9.76 4.27
C PRO A 148 -0.40 11.27 4.18
N ILE A 149 -0.37 11.81 2.95
CA ILE A 149 -0.63 13.21 2.62
C ILE A 149 -1.88 13.23 1.73
N SER A 150 -2.95 13.87 2.19
CA SER A 150 -4.21 13.97 1.45
C SER A 150 -4.25 15.24 0.59
N SER A 151 -5.01 15.20 -0.51
CA SER A 151 -5.29 16.37 -1.34
C SER A 151 -6.06 17.46 -0.60
N ALA A 152 -6.77 17.12 0.49
CA ALA A 152 -7.47 18.09 1.33
C ALA A 152 -6.48 18.98 2.11
N ALA A 153 -5.39 18.40 2.64
CA ALA A 153 -4.35 19.14 3.36
C ALA A 153 -3.58 20.15 2.50
N LEU A 154 -3.70 20.06 1.16
CA LEU A 154 -3.06 20.97 0.20
C LEU A 154 -3.96 22.15 -0.20
N LYS A 155 -5.24 22.19 0.22
CA LYS A 155 -6.15 23.31 -0.10
C LYS A 155 -5.98 24.53 0.80
N ASP A 156 -5.26 24.37 1.91
CA ASP A 156 -5.06 25.41 2.93
C ASP A 156 -3.70 26.14 2.79
N PHE A 157 -3.03 25.99 1.64
CA PHE A 157 -1.81 26.70 1.24
C PHE A 157 -2.04 27.48 -0.06
#